data_AF-G2GWY9-F1
#
_entry.id   AF-G2GWY9-F1
#
_cell.length_a   1.000
_cell.length_b   1.000
_cell.length_c   1.000
_cell.angle_alpha   90.00
_cell.angle_beta   90.00
_cell.angle_gamma   90.00
#
_symmetry.space_group_name_H-M   'P 1'
#
loop_
_entity.id
_entity.type
_entity.pdbx_description
1 polymer ?
#
loop_
_entity_poly.entity_id
_entity_poly.type
_entity_poly.pdbx_seq_one_letter_code
_entity_poly.pdbx_strand_id
1 'polypeptide(L)' 'MPILPMGDYSICIAIAEGTQKEHIHHHWIHDAIMFTSHASSVVTGLVGIPMKNILLAIKQNHQGVISSNE' A
#
# COMPACT_ATOMS: atom_id res chain seq x y z
N MET A 1 8.24 1.08 -2.33
CA MET A 1 7.35 0.92 -3.50
C MET A 1 5.93 0.69 -2.98
N PRO A 2 4.88 1.32 -3.55
CA PRO A 2 3.49 0.97 -3.25
C PRO A 2 3.23 -0.52 -3.50
N ILE A 3 2.39 -1.17 -2.69
CA ILE A 3 2.07 -2.59 -2.83
C ILE A 3 0.90 -2.73 -3.81
N LEU A 4 1.16 -3.33 -4.97
CA LEU A 4 0.12 -3.72 -5.92
C LEU A 4 -0.45 -5.08 -5.51
N PRO A 5 -1.77 -5.26 -5.48
CA PRO A 5 -2.38 -6.59 -5.37
C PRO A 5 -1.85 -7.58 -6.41
N MET A 6 -1.99 -8.88 -6.13
CA MET A 6 -1.72 -9.93 -7.11
C MET A 6 -2.65 -9.77 -8.31
N GLY A 7 -2.11 -9.76 -9.52
CA GLY A 7 -2.92 -9.67 -10.74
C GLY A 7 -2.14 -9.20 -11.95
N ASP A 8 -2.82 -9.17 -13.10
CA ASP A 8 -2.28 -8.72 -14.36
C ASP A 8 -2.50 -7.22 -14.53
N TYR A 9 -1.42 -6.52 -14.88
CA TYR A 9 -1.42 -5.07 -15.06
C TYR A 9 -0.92 -4.70 -16.44
N SER A 10 -1.49 -3.60 -16.94
CA SER A 10 -1.10 -2.95 -18.17
C SER A 10 -0.43 -1.61 -17.91
N ILE A 11 0.69 -1.35 -18.57
CA ILE A 11 1.31 -0.02 -18.63
C ILE A 11 0.97 0.62 -19.96
N CYS A 12 0.28 1.77 -19.90
CA CYS A 12 0.12 2.68 -21.04
C CYS A 12 1.25 3.71 -21.03
N ILE A 13 1.84 3.96 -22.20
CA ILE A 13 2.90 4.95 -22.37
C ILE A 13 2.38 6.07 -23.27
N ALA A 14 2.51 7.30 -22.82
CA ALA A 14 2.13 8.47 -23.59
C ALA A 14 3.25 9.52 -23.58
N ILE A 15 3.47 10.13 -24.74
CA ILE A 15 4.35 11.29 -24.91
C ILE A 15 3.46 12.44 -25.36
N ALA A 16 3.48 13.52 -24.58
CA ALA A 16 2.74 14.74 -24.87
C ALA A 16 3.62 15.96 -24.63
N GLU A 17 3.40 16.99 -25.42
CA GLU A 17 4.03 18.30 -25.29
C GLU A 17 2.92 19.36 -25.22
N GLY A 18 3.19 20.50 -24.60
CA GLY A 18 2.28 21.62 -24.61
C GLY A 18 2.26 22.40 -23.31
N THR A 19 1.27 23.27 -23.18
CA THR A 19 1.04 24.09 -21.99
C THR A 19 -0.18 23.56 -21.22
N GLN A 20 -0.40 24.03 -19.98
CA GLN A 20 -1.60 23.68 -19.20
C GLN A 20 -2.93 24.00 -19.93
N LYS A 21 -2.92 24.90 -20.92
CA LYS A 21 -4.09 25.26 -21.74
C LYS A 21 -4.23 24.44 -23.01
N GLU A 22 -3.14 23.88 -23.52
CA GLU A 22 -3.10 23.25 -24.84
C GLU A 22 -2.12 22.09 -24.80
N HIS A 23 -2.66 20.87 -24.75
CA HIS A 23 -1.90 19.63 -24.66
C HIS A 23 -1.93 18.92 -26.02
N ILE A 24 -0.76 18.72 -26.63
CA ILE A 24 -0.59 17.97 -27.88
C ILE A 24 -0.09 16.57 -27.52
N HIS A 25 -0.90 15.56 -27.83
CA HIS A 25 -0.53 14.16 -27.63
C HIS A 25 0.24 13.69 -28.87
N HIS A 26 1.53 13.40 -28.74
CA HIS A 26 2.38 12.98 -29.86
C HIS A 26 2.29 11.48 -30.11
N HIS A 27 2.28 10.69 -29.04
CA HIS A 27 2.23 9.24 -29.14
C HIS A 27 1.51 8.66 -27.93
N TRP A 28 0.61 7.71 -28.18
CA TRP A 28 -0.05 6.94 -27.15
C TRP A 28 0.01 5.46 -27.52
N ILE A 29 0.64 4.65 -26.66
CA ILE A 29 0.67 3.20 -26.80
C ILE A 29 -0.18 2.62 -25.68
N HIS A 30 -1.32 2.04 -26.05
CA HIS A 30 -2.11 1.23 -25.15
C HIS A 30 -1.41 -0.10 -24.92
N ASP A 31 -1.45 -0.59 -23.68
CA ASP A 31 -0.97 -1.93 -23.34
C ASP A 31 0.48 -2.21 -23.76
N ALA A 32 1.34 -1.19 -23.65
CA ALA A 32 2.73 -1.27 -24.10
C ALA A 32 3.53 -2.35 -23.37
N ILE A 33 3.19 -2.62 -22.10
CA ILE A 33 3.83 -3.66 -21.29
C ILE A 33 2.77 -4.31 -20.41
N MET A 34 2.61 -5.63 -20.55
CA MET A 34 1.87 -6.48 -19.60
C MET A 34 2.82 -7.06 -18.58
N PHE A 35 2.44 -7.04 -17.30
CA PHE A 35 3.17 -7.78 -16.27
C PHE A 35 2.25 -8.25 -15.16
N THR A 36 2.60 -9.38 -14.56
CA THR A 36 1.89 -9.93 -13.41
C THR A 36 2.58 -9.47 -12.12
N SER A 37 1.82 -8.84 -11.23
CA SER A 37 2.28 -8.46 -9.90
C SER A 37 2.32 -9.69 -9.00
N HIS A 38 3.49 -9.96 -8.42
CA HIS A 38 3.67 -10.97 -7.38
C HIS A 38 3.92 -10.29 -6.03
N ALA A 39 2.96 -10.36 -5.10
CA ALA A 39 2.99 -9.76 -3.76
C ALA A 39 2.60 -10.79 -2.68
N SER A 40 3.36 -10.79 -1.57
CA SER A 40 3.14 -11.67 -0.42
C SER A 40 2.19 -11.09 0.65
N SER A 41 1.64 -9.90 0.43
CA SER A 41 0.73 -9.21 1.36
C SER A 41 -0.41 -8.56 0.59
N VAL A 42 -1.64 -8.85 0.98
CA VAL A 42 -2.86 -8.25 0.42
C VAL A 42 -3.21 -7.01 1.23
N VAL A 43 -3.43 -5.88 0.57
CA VAL A 43 -4.12 -4.75 1.19
C VAL A 43 -5.61 -4.88 0.89
N THR A 44 -6.47 -4.69 1.90
CA THR A 44 -7.91 -4.54 1.70
C THR A 44 -8.21 -3.13 1.17
N GLY A 45 -7.95 -2.88 -0.12
CA GLY A 45 -8.16 -1.58 -0.78
C GLY A 45 -7.41 -1.42 -2.12
N LEU A 46 -7.57 -0.28 -2.80
CA LEU A 46 -6.88 0.02 -4.08
C LEU A 46 -5.40 0.40 -3.87
N VAL A 47 -5.06 0.97 -2.71
CA VAL A 47 -3.70 1.34 -2.29
C VAL A 47 -3.54 1.09 -0.79
N GLY A 48 -2.44 0.44 -0.38
CA GLY A 48 -2.08 0.24 1.02
C GLY A 48 -0.96 1.14 1.49
N ILE A 49 -1.13 1.76 2.67
CA ILE A 49 -0.08 2.48 3.37
C ILE A 49 0.54 1.53 4.40
N PRO A 50 1.87 1.34 4.42
CA PRO A 50 2.50 0.38 5.33
C PRO A 50 2.38 0.85 6.79
N MET A 51 1.77 0.02 7.63
CA MET A 51 1.70 0.25 9.07
C MET A 51 3.03 -0.14 9.70
N LYS A 52 3.86 0.86 10.05
CA LYS A 52 5.25 0.63 10.48
C LYS A 52 5.38 0.10 11.90
N ASN A 53 4.41 0.37 12.79
CA ASN A 53 4.49 -0.07 14.19
C ASN A 53 3.07 -0.17 14.81
N ILE A 54 2.79 -1.31 15.45
CA ILE A 54 1.62 -1.52 16.32
C ILE A 54 2.13 -2.14 17.61
N LEU A 55 1.78 -1.55 18.76
CA LEU A 55 2.11 -2.10 20.07
C LEU A 55 0.81 -2.42 20.82
N LEU A 56 0.75 -3.63 21.38
CA LEU A 56 -0.31 -4.04 22.28
C LEU A 56 0.29 -4.10 23.70
N ALA A 57 -0.26 -3.31 24.63
CA ALA A 57 0.16 -3.34 26.03
C ALA A 57 -0.99 -3.80 26.92
N ILE A 58 -0.72 -4.80 27.78
CA ILE A 58 -1.65 -5.27 28.80
C ILE A 58 -1.44 -4.44 30.06
N LYS A 59 -2.49 -3.76 30.53
CA LYS A 59 -2.45 -3.06 31.82
C LYS A 59 -2.56 -4.09 32.94
N GLN A 60 -1.46 -4.35 33.64
CA GLN A 60 -1.44 -5.15 34.86
C GLN A 60 -2.25 -4.41 35.93
N ASN A 61 -3.42 -4.96 36.30
CA ASN A 61 -4.22 -4.41 37.39
C ASN A 61 -3.68 -4.99 38.70
N HIS A 62 -3.13 -4.13 39.56
CA HIS A 62 -2.58 -4.50 40.85
C HIS A 62 -3.68 -5.05 41.77
N GLN A 63 -3.67 -6.36 42.03
CA GLN A 63 -4.29 -6.93 43.22
C GLN A 63 -3.17 -7.36 44.16
N GLY A 64 -2.92 -6.52 45.17
CA GLY A 64 -2.08 -6.86 46.30
C GLY A 64 -2.64 -8.09 47.00
N VAL A 65 -1.97 -9.22 46.80
CA VAL A 65 -2.17 -10.41 47.60
C VAL A 65 -1.64 -10.09 48.99
N ILE A 66 -2.57 -9.96 49.94
CA ILE A 66 -2.37 -10.07 51.37
C ILE A 66 -1.54 -11.32 51.67
N SER A 67 -0.24 -11.15 51.91
CA SER A 67 0.58 -12.18 52.56
C SER A 67 0.30 -12.12 54.05
N SER A 68 -0.41 -13.16 54.50
CA SER A 68 -0.51 -13.65 55.87
C SER A 68 0.76 -13.41 56.68
N ASN A 69 0.60 -12.70 57.80
CA ASN A 69 1.55 -12.70 58.90
C ASN A 69 0.84 -13.31 60.12
N GLU A 70 1.54 -14.27 60.73
CA GLU A 70 1.21 -15.13 61.88
C GLU A 70 0.41 -16.40 61.62
#